data_AF-A0A936JSU8-F1
#
_entry.id   AF-A0A936JSU8-F1
#
_cell.length_a   1.000
_cell.length_b   1.000
_cell.length_c   1.000
_cell.angle_alpha   90.00
_cell.angle_beta   90.00
_cell.angle_gamma   90.00
#
_symmetry.space_group_name_H-M   'P 1'
#
loop_
_entity.id
_entity.type
_entity.pdbx_description
1 polymer ?
#
loop_
_entity_poly.entity_id
_entity_poly.type
_entity_poly.pdbx_seq_one_letter_code
_entity_poly.pdbx_strand_id
1 'polypeptide(L)'
;MEIRLVDFTQTDARPQVLAERTESNPGQPPLHYRLLYNPAAIDPQHDYGVEARLLFKGRPLWVLPNPLPVITKGRPISVELLPAAAVLSAPPR
;
A
#
# COMPACT_ATOMS: atom_id res chain seq x y z
N MET A 1 0.69 1.95 10.40
CA MET A 1 0.56 1.44 9.02
C MET A 1 0.61 2.62 8.08
N GLU A 2 1.20 2.43 6.92
CA GLU A 2 1.47 3.47 5.94
C GLU A 2 1.11 2.93 4.56
N ILE A 3 0.31 3.67 3.81
CA ILE A 3 -0.14 3.32 2.47
C ILE A 3 0.18 4.50 1.57
N ARG A 4 0.80 4.24 0.42
CA ARG A 4 1.15 5.26 -0.57
C ARG A 4 0.68 4.83 -1.95
N LEU A 5 0.12 5.78 -2.68
CA LEU A 5 -0.06 5.68 -4.12
C LEU A 5 1.17 6.29 -4.77
N VAL A 6 1.85 5.50 -5.59
CA VAL A 6 3.08 5.92 -6.27
C VAL A 6 2.96 5.77 -7.77
N ASP A 7 3.61 6.67 -8.49
CA ASP A 7 3.93 6.51 -9.91
C ASP A 7 5.27 5.79 -10.01
N PHE A 8 5.25 4.58 -10.55
CA PHE A 8 6.44 3.75 -10.76
C PHE A 8 6.73 3.52 -12.24
N THR A 9 6.25 4.39 -13.13
CA THR A 9 6.50 4.33 -14.58
C THR A 9 7.99 4.23 -14.91
N GLN A 10 8.82 4.92 -14.13
CA GLN A 10 10.28 4.83 -14.22
C GLN A 10 10.81 3.81 -13.21
N THR A 11 11.32 2.69 -13.70
CA THR A 11 11.88 1.61 -12.87
C THR A 11 13.26 1.93 -12.29
N ASP A 12 14.00 2.85 -12.92
CA ASP A 12 15.36 3.23 -12.55
C ASP A 12 15.40 4.42 -11.56
N ALA A 13 14.24 4.91 -11.14
CA ALA A 13 14.10 6.05 -10.25
C ALA A 13 13.28 5.68 -9.01
N ARG A 14 13.36 6.54 -7.98
CA ARG A 14 12.45 6.43 -6.83
C ARG A 14 11.03 6.78 -7.30
N PRO A 15 10.01 5.94 -7.01
CA PRO A 15 8.64 6.23 -7.37
C PRO A 15 8.16 7.57 -6.81
N GLN A 16 7.41 8.32 -7.61
CA GLN A 16 6.84 9.58 -7.16
C GLN A 16 5.61 9.30 -6.31
N VAL A 17 5.56 9.85 -5.09
CA VAL A 17 4.39 9.71 -4.21
C VAL A 17 3.31 10.70 -4.63
N LEU A 18 2.13 10.19 -4.97
CA LEU A 18 0.97 10.99 -5.37
C LEU A 18 -0.02 11.19 -4.23
N ALA A 19 -0.15 10.20 -3.36
CA ALA A 19 -0.95 10.26 -2.16
C ALA A 19 -0.35 9.37 -1.08
N GLU A 20 -0.46 9.80 0.17
CA GLU A 20 0.04 9.06 1.32
C GLU A 20 -1.00 9.09 2.43
N ARG A 21 -1.12 7.98 3.14
CA ARG A 21 -1.92 7.88 4.36
C ARG A 21 -1.21 7.03 5.39
N THR A 22 -1.09 7.58 6.58
CA THR A 22 -0.52 6.90 7.74
C THR A 22 -1.59 6.73 8.80
N GLU A 23 -1.74 5.50 9.28
CA GLU A 23 -2.69 5.12 10.32
C GLU A 23 -1.94 4.48 11.50
N SER A 24 -1.93 5.14 12.64
CA SER A 24 -1.17 4.68 13.82
C SER A 24 -1.82 3.49 14.50
N ASN A 25 -3.14 3.36 14.42
CA ASN A 25 -3.89 2.25 15.00
C ASN A 25 -4.79 1.59 13.94
N PRO A 26 -4.25 0.67 13.13
CA PRO A 26 -4.99 0.05 12.03
C PRO A 26 -6.23 -0.73 12.51
N GLY A 27 -6.28 -1.23 13.74
CA GLY A 27 -7.37 -2.07 14.24
C GLY A 27 -7.17 -3.56 13.92
N GLN A 28 -8.26 -4.32 13.85
CA GLN A 28 -8.24 -5.77 13.56
C GLN A 28 -8.63 -6.05 12.10
N PRO A 29 -7.99 -7.03 11.43
CA PRO A 29 -8.33 -7.41 10.06
C PRO A 29 -9.72 -8.05 9.92
N PRO A 30 -10.39 -7.92 8.75
CA PRO A 30 -9.93 -7.26 7.53
C PRO A 30 -9.92 -5.74 7.66
N LEU A 31 -8.81 -5.13 7.24
CA LEU A 31 -8.59 -3.70 7.40
C LEU A 31 -9.02 -2.98 6.12
N HIS A 32 -10.06 -2.16 6.19
CA HIS A 32 -10.54 -1.38 5.06
C HIS A 32 -9.96 0.03 5.07
N TYR A 33 -9.16 0.36 4.05
CA TYR A 33 -8.60 1.70 3.89
C TYR A 33 -9.07 2.35 2.61
N ARG A 34 -9.23 3.67 2.68
CA ARG A 34 -9.45 4.52 1.52
C ARG A 34 -8.30 5.51 1.42
N LEU A 35 -7.63 5.52 0.28
CA LEU A 35 -6.63 6.52 -0.06
C LEU A 35 -7.25 7.49 -1.06
N LEU A 36 -7.34 8.76 -0.67
CA LEU A 36 -7.82 9.83 -1.54
C LEU A 36 -6.65 10.36 -2.35
N TYR A 37 -6.86 10.55 -3.66
CA TYR A 37 -5.87 11.10 -4.58
C TYR A 37 -6.56 12.09 -5.52
N ASN A 38 -5.78 12.98 -6.15
CA ASN A 38 -6.29 13.89 -7.18
C ASN A 38 -6.33 13.16 -8.53
N PRO A 39 -7.51 12.91 -9.14
CA PRO A 39 -7.59 12.24 -10.43
C PRO A 39 -6.91 13.01 -11.57
N ALA A 40 -6.82 14.35 -11.48
CA ALA A 40 -6.14 15.16 -12.48
C ALA A 40 -4.61 14.97 -12.49
N ALA A 41 -4.05 14.32 -11.46
CA ALA A 41 -2.64 13.96 -11.40
C ALA A 41 -2.34 12.57 -11.99
N ILE A 42 -3.36 11.87 -12.51
CA ILE A 42 -3.23 10.54 -13.12
C ILE A 42 -3.13 10.69 -14.64
N ASP A 43 -1.99 10.31 -15.19
CA ASP A 43 -1.76 10.11 -16.62
C ASP A 43 -2.10 8.66 -17.00
N PRO A 44 -3.04 8.42 -17.93
CA PRO A 44 -3.39 7.07 -18.37
C PRO A 44 -2.24 6.24 -18.95
N GLN A 45 -1.15 6.87 -19.41
CA GLN A 45 0.03 6.21 -19.96
C GLN A 45 0.99 5.68 -18.87
N HIS A 46 0.87 6.20 -17.66
CA HIS A 46 1.76 5.89 -16.54
C HIS A 46 1.32 4.63 -15.78
N ASP A 47 2.26 4.05 -15.03
CA ASP A 47 2.05 2.92 -14.15
C ASP A 47 1.97 3.38 -12.70
N TYR A 48 0.78 3.20 -12.10
CA TYR A 48 0.54 3.52 -10.70
C TYR A 48 0.43 2.28 -9.86
N GLY A 49 0.97 2.36 -8.64
CA GLY A 49 1.02 1.25 -7.71
C GLY A 49 0.76 1.65 -6.28
N VAL A 50 0.28 0.71 -5.48
CA VAL A 50 0.12 0.88 -4.04
C VAL A 50 1.33 0.28 -3.34
N GLU A 51 2.04 1.10 -2.58
CA GLU A 51 2.98 0.65 -1.55
C GLU A 51 2.26 0.60 -0.21
N ALA A 52 2.53 -0.45 0.57
CA ALA A 52 1.99 -0.58 1.91
C ALA A 52 3.07 -1.10 2.86
N ARG A 53 3.14 -0.48 4.03
CA ARG A 53 4.09 -0.81 5.10
C ARG A 53 3.35 -0.88 6.43
N LEU A 54 3.53 -1.98 7.14
CA LEU A 54 3.07 -2.13 8.51
C LEU A 54 4.24 -1.92 9.45
N LEU A 55 4.14 -0.86 10.25
CA LEU A 55 5.13 -0.50 11.27
C LEU A 55 4.56 -0.85 12.63
N PHE A 56 5.35 -1.46 13.51
CA PHE A 56 5.03 -1.68 14.92
C PHE A 56 6.17 -1.15 15.77
N LYS A 57 5.85 -0.21 16.67
CA LYS A 57 6.85 0.50 17.51
C LYS A 57 8.02 1.07 16.69
N GLY A 58 7.73 1.62 15.51
CA GLY A 58 8.73 2.22 14.61
C GLY A 58 9.56 1.22 13.80
N ARG A 59 9.30 -0.09 13.90
CA ARG A 59 9.98 -1.13 13.12
C ARG A 59 9.06 -1.69 12.04
N PRO A 60 9.53 -1.88 10.79
CA PRO A 60 8.73 -2.52 9.75
C PRO A 60 8.49 -3.98 10.12
N LEU A 61 7.23 -4.35 10.35
CA LEU A 61 6.79 -5.74 10.46
C LEU A 61 6.56 -6.37 9.09
N TRP A 62 6.08 -5.57 8.14
CA TRP A 62 5.77 -6.03 6.80
C TRP A 62 5.87 -4.87 5.82
N VAL A 63 6.43 -5.14 4.64
CA VAL A 63 6.59 -4.19 3.54
C VAL A 63 6.36 -4.95 2.25
N LEU A 64 5.60 -4.36 1.32
CA LEU A 64 5.53 -4.86 -0.04
C LEU A 64 6.87 -4.66 -0.75
N PRO A 65 7.47 -5.71 -1.35
CA PRO A 65 8.76 -5.57 -2.04
C PRO A 65 8.64 -4.72 -3.32
N ASN A 66 7.47 -4.74 -3.97
CA ASN A 66 7.17 -3.96 -5.17
C ASN A 66 5.79 -3.29 -5.03
N PRO A 67 5.55 -2.10 -5.63
CA PRO A 67 4.23 -1.49 -5.69
C PRO A 67 3.23 -2.41 -6.38
N LEU A 68 2.03 -2.57 -5.79
CA LEU A 68 0.96 -3.34 -6.42
C LEU A 68 0.25 -2.50 -7.49
N PRO A 69 0.27 -2.89 -8.77
CA PRO A 69 -0.28 -2.07 -9.84
C PRO A 69 -1.80 -1.84 -9.73
N VAL A 70 -2.24 -0.58 -9.87
CA VAL A 70 -3.64 -0.14 -9.74
C VAL A 70 -3.99 0.96 -10.77
N ILE A 71 -5.28 1.33 -10.83
CA ILE A 71 -5.84 2.50 -11.54
C ILE A 71 -5.78 2.43 -13.08
N THR A 72 -4.60 2.28 -13.68
CA THR A 72 -4.40 2.35 -15.13
C THR A 72 -4.36 0.98 -15.79
N LYS A 73 -4.46 0.95 -17.12
CA LYS A 73 -4.31 -0.28 -17.94
C LYS A 73 -5.30 -1.41 -17.59
N GLY A 74 -6.53 -1.04 -17.23
CA GLY A 74 -7.59 -1.99 -16.86
C GLY A 74 -7.43 -2.60 -15.47
N ARG A 75 -6.54 -2.06 -14.64
CA ARG A 75 -6.29 -2.54 -13.28
C ARG A 75 -7.35 -2.04 -12.30
N PRO A 76 -7.65 -2.82 -11.24
CA PRO A 76 -8.65 -2.41 -10.26
C PRO A 76 -8.20 -1.18 -9.46
N ILE A 77 -9.18 -0.39 -9.01
CA ILE A 77 -8.99 0.75 -8.08
C ILE A 77 -9.01 0.32 -6.60
N SER A 78 -9.12 -0.99 -6.34
CA SER A 78 -9.19 -1.58 -5.02
C SER A 78 -8.30 -2.80 -4.99
N VAL A 79 -7.46 -2.90 -3.96
CA VAL A 79 -6.55 -4.01 -3.73
C VAL A 79 -6.78 -4.54 -2.34
N GLU A 80 -6.98 -5.85 -2.24
CA GLU A 80 -7.04 -6.54 -0.96
C GLU A 80 -5.63 -6.93 -0.55
N LEU A 81 -5.16 -6.36 0.56
CA LEU A 81 -3.88 -6.69 1.15
C LEU A 81 -4.11 -7.70 2.26
N LEU A 82 -3.88 -8.98 1.94
CA LEU A 82 -3.75 -10.00 2.97
C LEU A 82 -2.29 -10.00 3.43
N PRO A 83 -1.97 -9.55 4.66
CA PRO A 83 -0.68 -9.91 5.23
C PRO A 83 -0.63 -11.43 5.25
N ALA A 84 0.33 -12.03 4.52
CA ALA A 84 0.61 -13.45 4.69
C ALA A 84 0.84 -13.65 6.18
N ALA A 85 -0.09 -14.34 6.83
CA ALA A 85 -0.18 -14.32 8.28
C ALA A 85 1.19 -14.67 8.87
N ALA A 86 1.83 -13.72 9.53
CA ALA A 86 2.55 -14.08 10.73
C ALA A 86 1.45 -14.55 11.67
N VAL A 87 1.15 -15.85 11.62
CA VAL A 87 0.41 -16.53 12.67
C VAL A 87 1.05 -16.08 13.98
N LEU A 88 0.39 -15.17 14.68
CA LEU A 88 0.64 -14.96 16.09
C LEU A 88 0.15 -16.25 16.75
N SER A 89 1.04 -17.26 16.81
CA SER A 89 0.89 -18.32 17.77
C SER A 89 0.96 -17.65 19.14
N ALA A 90 -0.21 -17.35 19.70
CA ALA A 90 -0.31 -17.12 21.13
C ALA A 90 0.22 -18.39 21.81
N PRO A 91 1.24 -18.31 22.69
CA PRO A 91 1.63 -19.48 23.47
C PRO A 91 0.46 -19.88 24.39
N PRO A 92 0.13 -21.18 24.49
CA PRO A 92 -0.91 -21.64 25.40
C PRO A 92 -0.53 -21.34 26.85
N ARG A 93 -1.55 -21.02 27.64
CA ARG A 93 -1.46 -20.61 29.04
C ARG A 93 -1.00 -21.76 29.95
#